data_AF-Q7MW37-F1
#
_entry.id   AF-Q7MW37-F1
#
_cell.length_a   1.000
_cell.length_b   1.000
_cell.length_c   1.000
_cell.angle_alpha   90.00
_cell.angle_beta   90.00
_cell.angle_gamma   90.00
#
_symmetry.space_group_name_H-M   'P 1'
#
loop_
_entity.id
_entity.type
_entity.pdbx_description
1 polymer ?
#
loop_
_entity_poly.entity_id
_entity_poly.type
_entity_poly.pdbx_seq_one_letter_code
_entity_poly.pdbx_strand_id
1 'polypeptide(L)'
;MIMEKKNKPIRLLAALLPIIAGLVLVTWRPASGSVPARTAINNHYTTPTPADTTRFPVKKTQAKDYRYLGGNYPLDLKTPDNIRTEFIYDEKTNTYLLVTKLGDKPLGSPIPFTPEEYLRYMQRDSIRRYFMEKERLEAQQEGKKRFNPLEMSFDLGPAEKLFGPGGVKLRTQGSAEVAMGAKSNATNNPSARKCT
;
A
#
# COMPACT_ATOMS: atom_id res chain seq x y z
N MET A 1 -12.82 -64.13 -75.87
CA MET A 1 -12.17 -62.82 -76.11
C MET A 1 -10.93 -62.79 -75.21
N ILE A 2 -9.73 -63.28 -75.60
CA ILE A 2 -8.78 -62.84 -76.65
C ILE A 2 -8.58 -61.31 -76.51
N MET A 3 -7.44 -60.68 -76.15
CA MET A 3 -5.99 -60.83 -76.42
C MET A 3 -5.18 -60.23 -75.22
N GLU A 4 -4.05 -60.75 -74.70
CA GLU A 4 -2.62 -60.84 -75.18
C GLU A 4 -1.96 -59.47 -75.49
N LYS A 5 -0.76 -59.03 -75.07
CA LYS A 5 0.62 -59.54 -74.79
C LYS A 5 1.32 -58.59 -73.77
N LYS A 6 2.31 -58.88 -72.90
CA LYS A 6 3.60 -59.63 -72.84
C LYS A 6 4.90 -58.78 -73.08
N ASN A 7 5.63 -58.57 -71.96
CA ASN A 7 7.09 -58.46 -71.66
C ASN A 7 8.07 -57.32 -72.10
N LYS A 8 8.57 -56.58 -71.07
CA LYS A 8 9.94 -56.39 -70.47
C LYS A 8 11.21 -56.04 -71.35
N PRO A 9 12.42 -55.76 -70.77
CA PRO A 9 13.00 -54.41 -70.53
C PRO A 9 14.46 -54.22 -71.05
N ILE A 10 14.97 -52.99 -71.17
CA ILE A 10 16.37 -52.70 -71.58
C ILE A 10 16.91 -51.55 -70.70
N ARG A 11 17.72 -51.81 -69.66
CA ARG A 11 19.21 -51.91 -69.56
C ARG A 11 19.99 -50.59 -69.68
N LEU A 12 20.47 -50.13 -68.51
CA LEU A 12 21.83 -49.68 -68.15
C LEU A 12 22.65 -48.87 -69.17
N LEU A 13 22.99 -47.62 -68.80
CA LEU A 13 24.27 -46.91 -69.03
C LEU A 13 24.29 -45.72 -68.05
N ALA A 14 25.04 -45.80 -66.94
CA ALA A 14 26.45 -45.43 -66.80
C ALA A 14 26.67 -43.92 -66.54
N ALA A 15 27.09 -43.66 -65.30
CA ALA A 15 28.06 -42.64 -64.83
C ALA A 15 28.02 -41.20 -65.39
N LEU A 16 27.84 -40.22 -64.48
CA LEU A 16 28.54 -38.92 -64.51
C LEU A 16 28.38 -38.15 -63.18
N LEU A 17 29.46 -38.08 -62.40
CA LEU A 17 29.87 -36.93 -61.57
C LEU A 17 31.18 -36.42 -62.20
N PRO A 18 31.64 -35.14 -62.08
CA PRO A 18 31.43 -34.20 -60.96
C PRO A 18 31.26 -32.68 -61.30
N ILE A 19 30.79 -31.89 -60.30
CA ILE A 19 31.26 -30.57 -59.78
C ILE A 19 31.84 -29.51 -60.79
N ILE A 20 31.32 -28.26 -60.73
CA ILE A 20 32.06 -26.98 -60.47
C ILE A 20 31.33 -25.74 -61.07
N ALA A 21 31.25 -24.68 -60.23
CA ALA A 21 31.18 -23.24 -60.52
C ALA A 21 29.84 -22.54 -60.91
N GLY A 22 29.39 -21.69 -59.97
CA GLY A 22 29.17 -20.28 -60.30
C GLY A 22 27.72 -19.80 -60.40
N LEU A 23 27.03 -19.71 -59.26
CA LEU A 23 25.72 -19.05 -59.15
C LEU A 23 25.90 -17.66 -58.52
N VAL A 24 25.91 -16.59 -59.33
CA VAL A 24 25.63 -15.21 -58.87
C VAL A 24 24.97 -14.42 -60.00
N LEU A 25 23.63 -14.32 -59.95
CA LEU A 25 22.87 -13.30 -60.67
C LEU A 25 22.77 -12.06 -59.76
N VAL A 26 23.56 -11.03 -60.06
CA VAL A 26 23.45 -9.70 -59.46
C VAL A 26 22.23 -9.01 -60.05
N THR A 27 21.14 -8.94 -59.29
CA THR A 27 20.02 -8.04 -59.61
C THR A 27 20.20 -6.73 -58.84
N TRP A 28 20.28 -5.63 -59.57
CA TRP A 28 20.35 -4.27 -59.00
C TRP A 28 19.02 -3.94 -58.30
N ARG A 29 19.07 -3.69 -56.98
CA ARG A 29 18.00 -3.02 -56.23
C ARG A 29 18.33 -1.52 -56.17
N PRO A 30 17.41 -0.60 -56.54
CA PRO A 30 17.63 0.82 -56.33
C PRO A 30 17.70 1.12 -54.82
N ALA A 31 18.74 1.87 -54.44
CA ALA A 31 18.93 2.36 -53.09
C ALA A 31 17.85 3.39 -52.74
N SER A 32 16.71 2.92 -52.22
CA SER A 32 15.83 3.74 -51.40
C SER A 32 16.61 4.10 -50.13
N GLY A 33 17.16 5.32 -50.11
CA GLY A 33 17.92 5.84 -48.98
C GLY A 33 17.09 5.77 -47.70
N SER A 34 17.47 4.86 -46.81
CA SER A 34 17.08 4.95 -45.42
C SER A 34 17.86 6.12 -44.81
N VAL A 35 17.15 7.20 -44.52
CA VAL A 35 17.64 8.19 -43.55
C VAL A 35 17.98 7.40 -42.29
N PRO A 36 19.22 7.43 -41.77
CA PRO A 36 19.50 6.74 -40.52
C PRO A 36 18.60 7.37 -39.47
N ALA A 37 17.67 6.57 -38.94
CA ALA A 37 16.92 6.96 -37.76
C ALA A 37 17.97 7.31 -36.71
N ARG A 38 18.07 8.60 -36.39
CA ARG A 38 18.95 9.08 -35.33
C ARG A 38 18.43 8.43 -34.06
N THR A 39 19.05 7.33 -33.65
CA THR A 39 18.84 6.75 -32.34
C THR A 39 19.25 7.82 -31.36
N ALA A 40 18.27 8.53 -30.81
CA ALA A 40 18.45 9.31 -29.62
C ALA A 40 18.77 8.30 -28.50
N ILE A 41 20.04 7.97 -28.36
CA ILE A 41 20.58 7.39 -27.14
C ILE A 41 20.47 8.48 -26.08
N ASN A 42 19.26 8.66 -25.55
CA ASN A 42 19.05 9.37 -24.31
C ASN A 42 19.55 8.45 -23.20
N ASN A 43 20.88 8.34 -23.11
CA ASN A 43 21.54 7.80 -21.94
C ASN A 43 21.36 8.84 -20.83
N HIS A 44 20.16 8.86 -20.26
CA HIS A 44 19.98 9.42 -18.94
C HIS A 44 20.79 8.51 -18.02
N TYR A 45 22.00 8.94 -17.69
CA TYR A 45 22.73 8.39 -16.57
C TYR A 45 21.87 8.64 -15.33
N THR A 46 21.04 7.66 -14.97
CA THR A 46 20.51 7.58 -13.61
C THR A 46 21.71 7.24 -12.75
N THR A 47 22.43 8.27 -12.30
CA THR A 47 23.29 8.13 -11.15
C THR A 47 22.39 7.54 -10.06
N PRO A 48 22.66 6.34 -9.52
CA PRO A 48 21.93 5.86 -8.36
C PRO A 48 22.28 6.83 -7.24
N THR A 49 21.43 7.83 -7.04
CA THR A 49 21.46 8.68 -5.86
C THR A 49 21.49 7.73 -4.67
N PRO A 50 22.43 7.88 -3.71
CA PRO A 50 22.38 7.09 -2.49
C PRO A 50 20.95 7.18 -1.96
N ALA A 51 20.32 6.03 -1.75
CA ALA A 51 18.93 5.98 -1.31
C ALA A 51 18.86 6.71 0.02
N ASP A 52 18.42 7.97 -0.01
CA ASP A 52 18.10 8.76 1.17
C ASP A 52 16.88 8.10 1.79
N THR A 53 17.17 7.07 2.57
CA THR A 53 16.18 6.16 3.12
C THR A 53 15.79 6.75 4.45
N THR A 54 14.66 7.45 4.46
CA THR A 54 14.08 7.90 5.71
C THR A 54 13.80 6.69 6.61
N ARG A 55 14.13 6.79 7.91
CA ARG A 55 13.85 5.71 8.89
C ARG A 55 12.36 5.32 8.90
N PHE A 56 11.48 6.30 8.65
CA PHE A 56 10.05 6.11 8.51
C PHE A 56 9.61 6.44 7.08
N PRO A 57 8.85 5.55 6.40
CA PRO A 57 8.39 5.81 5.04
C PRO A 57 7.28 6.87 5.04
N VAL A 58 7.39 7.84 4.13
CA VAL A 58 6.38 8.88 3.89
C VAL A 58 5.56 8.52 2.65
N LYS A 59 4.24 8.60 2.74
CA LYS A 59 3.36 8.35 1.60
C LYS A 59 3.59 9.42 0.53
N LYS A 60 3.83 8.98 -0.70
CA LYS A 60 3.90 9.92 -1.84
C LYS A 60 2.49 10.43 -2.14
N THR A 61 2.35 11.66 -2.60
CA THR A 61 1.04 12.27 -2.92
C THR A 61 0.37 11.66 -4.16
N GLN A 62 1.16 11.09 -5.06
CA GLN A 62 0.65 10.47 -6.28
C GLN A 62 0.38 8.99 -6.04
N ALA A 63 -0.83 8.55 -6.36
CA ALA A 63 -1.18 7.14 -6.34
C ALA A 63 -0.40 6.42 -7.45
N LYS A 64 0.43 5.46 -7.08
CA LYS A 64 1.14 4.59 -8.03
C LYS A 64 0.51 3.21 -8.15
N ASP A 65 -0.09 2.72 -7.07
CA ASP A 65 -0.58 1.36 -6.95
C ASP A 65 -1.76 1.29 -5.97
N TYR A 66 -2.52 0.19 -5.98
CA TYR A 66 -3.67 -0.05 -5.08
C TYR A 66 -3.31 0.07 -3.60
N ARG A 67 -2.04 -0.19 -3.24
CA ARG A 67 -1.49 0.00 -1.89
C ARG A 67 -1.61 1.43 -1.38
N TYR A 68 -1.79 2.41 -2.26
CA TYR A 68 -2.01 3.81 -1.91
C TYR A 68 -3.25 4.02 -1.02
N LEU A 69 -4.25 3.14 -1.14
CA LEU A 69 -5.46 3.15 -0.31
C LEU A 69 -5.24 2.47 1.05
N GLY A 70 -4.15 1.70 1.19
CA GLY A 70 -3.88 0.76 2.27
C GLY A 70 -3.43 1.34 3.61
N GLY A 71 -3.93 2.52 3.98
CA GLY A 71 -3.72 3.12 5.30
C GLY A 71 -2.70 4.24 5.32
N ASN A 72 -2.95 5.21 6.21
CA ASN A 72 -2.01 6.27 6.55
C ASN A 72 -1.14 5.78 7.70
N TYR A 73 0.17 5.98 7.60
CA TYR A 73 1.06 5.71 8.71
C TYR A 73 0.79 6.73 9.83
N PRO A 74 0.71 6.34 11.12
CA PRO A 74 0.32 7.26 12.20
C PRO A 74 1.25 8.47 12.36
N LEU A 75 2.51 8.33 11.95
CA LEU A 75 3.51 9.39 11.98
C LEU A 75 3.60 10.19 10.67
N ASP A 76 2.79 9.84 9.67
CA ASP A 76 2.74 10.55 8.40
C ASP A 76 1.79 11.75 8.48
N LEU A 77 2.04 12.74 7.63
CA LEU A 77 1.25 13.96 7.61
C LEU A 77 -0.15 13.68 7.07
N LYS A 78 -1.14 14.38 7.62
CA LYS A 78 -2.50 14.35 7.08
C LYS A 78 -2.48 14.90 5.65
N THR A 79 -3.13 14.20 4.73
CA THR A 79 -3.36 14.71 3.37
C THR A 79 -4.19 15.99 3.43
N PRO A 80 -3.77 17.10 2.78
CA PRO A 80 -4.50 18.35 2.81
C PRO A 80 -5.81 18.26 2.01
N ASP A 81 -6.79 19.09 2.37
CA ASP A 81 -8.17 18.97 1.84
C ASP A 81 -8.31 19.30 0.34
N ASN A 82 -7.30 19.98 -0.23
CA ASN A 82 -7.21 20.27 -1.67
C ASN A 82 -6.80 19.07 -2.51
N ILE A 83 -6.33 17.98 -1.90
CA ILE A 83 -6.01 16.73 -2.58
C ILE A 83 -7.10 15.71 -2.28
N ARG A 84 -7.80 15.28 -3.32
CA ARG A 84 -8.92 14.33 -3.22
C ARG A 84 -8.63 13.10 -4.05
N THR A 85 -8.98 11.93 -3.54
CA THR A 85 -8.88 10.67 -4.26
C THR A 85 -10.29 10.11 -4.41
N GLU A 86 -10.71 9.86 -5.63
CA GLU A 86 -12.07 9.41 -5.96
C GLU A 86 -12.06 8.30 -7.01
N PHE A 87 -13.12 7.51 -7.05
CA PHE A 87 -13.34 6.48 -8.06
C PHE A 87 -14.29 7.02 -9.12
N ILE A 88 -13.89 6.93 -10.38
CA ILE A 88 -14.69 7.30 -11.55
C ILE A 88 -14.97 6.02 -12.34
N TYR A 89 -16.24 5.72 -12.59
CA TYR A 89 -16.61 4.56 -13.39
C TYR A 89 -16.44 4.85 -14.88
N ASP A 90 -15.78 3.93 -15.61
CA ASP A 90 -15.66 3.95 -17.07
C ASP A 90 -16.53 2.84 -17.67
N GLU A 91 -17.59 3.26 -18.39
CA GLU A 91 -18.55 2.37 -19.04
C GLU A 91 -17.92 1.54 -20.17
N LYS A 92 -16.89 2.06 -20.85
CA LYS A 92 -16.29 1.38 -22.02
C LYS A 92 -15.49 0.17 -21.62
N THR A 93 -14.81 0.26 -20.48
CA THR A 93 -13.92 -0.77 -19.94
C THR A 93 -14.53 -1.52 -18.77
N ASN A 94 -15.74 -1.13 -18.32
CA ASN A 94 -16.43 -1.67 -17.14
C ASN A 94 -15.49 -1.75 -15.93
N THR A 95 -14.76 -0.67 -15.70
CA THR A 95 -13.66 -0.60 -14.73
C THR A 95 -13.81 0.70 -13.94
N TYR A 96 -13.42 0.66 -12.67
CA TYR A 96 -13.35 1.84 -11.81
C TYR A 96 -11.96 2.44 -11.88
N LEU A 97 -11.85 3.73 -12.18
CA LEU A 97 -10.60 4.46 -12.24
C LEU A 97 -10.39 5.23 -10.94
N LEU A 98 -9.33 4.90 -10.21
CA LEU A 98 -8.90 5.66 -9.05
C LEU A 98 -8.13 6.91 -9.53
N VAL A 99 -8.72 8.09 -9.33
CA VAL A 99 -8.14 9.36 -9.74
C VAL A 99 -7.84 10.19 -8.50
N THR A 100 -6.59 10.66 -8.40
CA THR A 100 -6.22 11.68 -7.40
C THR A 100 -6.26 13.04 -8.08
N LYS A 101 -6.93 14.03 -7.50
CA LYS A 101 -7.05 15.41 -8.01
C LYS A 101 -6.49 16.40 -7.00
N LEU A 102 -5.81 17.43 -7.50
CA LEU A 102 -5.43 18.64 -6.77
C LEU A 102 -6.32 19.77 -7.26
N GLY A 103 -7.36 20.09 -6.49
CA GLY A 103 -8.48 20.90 -6.99
C GLY A 103 -9.10 20.24 -8.23
N ASP A 104 -8.99 20.90 -9.39
CA ASP A 104 -9.54 20.42 -10.66
C ASP A 104 -8.54 19.65 -11.53
N LYS A 105 -7.25 19.64 -11.14
CA LYS A 105 -6.19 19.01 -11.95
C LYS A 105 -5.95 17.58 -11.48
N PRO A 106 -5.98 16.56 -12.37
CA PRO A 106 -5.59 15.22 -11.99
C PRO A 106 -4.09 15.18 -11.66
N LEU A 107 -3.76 14.49 -10.58
CA LEU A 107 -2.40 14.19 -10.13
C LEU A 107 -2.05 12.74 -10.48
N GLY A 108 -1.08 12.58 -11.37
CA GLY A 108 -0.59 11.26 -11.78
C GLY A 108 -1.54 10.53 -12.74
N SER A 109 -1.27 9.25 -12.94
CA SER A 109 -2.07 8.38 -13.82
C SER A 109 -3.20 7.72 -13.05
N PRO A 110 -4.43 7.64 -13.61
CA PRO A 110 -5.50 6.85 -13.03
C PRO A 110 -5.10 5.38 -12.88
N ILE A 111 -5.52 4.76 -11.78
CA ILE A 111 -5.29 3.32 -11.55
C ILE A 111 -6.61 2.57 -11.82
N PRO A 112 -6.65 1.64 -12.77
CA PRO A 112 -7.84 0.84 -13.03
C PRO A 112 -8.07 -0.21 -11.94
N PHE A 113 -9.34 -0.41 -11.58
CA PHE A 113 -9.83 -1.40 -10.63
C PHE A 113 -10.95 -2.21 -11.29
N THR A 114 -10.88 -3.54 -11.20
CA THR A 114 -12.01 -4.37 -11.61
C THR A 114 -13.22 -4.11 -10.70
N PRO A 115 -14.45 -4.40 -11.17
CA PRO A 115 -15.64 -4.29 -10.32
C PRO A 115 -15.51 -5.07 -9.00
N GLU A 116 -14.93 -6.27 -9.04
CA GLU A 116 -14.73 -7.10 -7.85
C GLU A 116 -13.70 -6.49 -6.89
N GLU A 117 -12.64 -5.89 -7.40
CA GLU A 117 -11.64 -5.19 -6.60
C GLU A 117 -12.23 -3.97 -5.90
N TYR A 118 -13.02 -3.18 -6.63
CA TYR A 118 -13.74 -2.04 -6.08
C TYR A 118 -14.73 -2.47 -4.98
N LEU A 119 -15.51 -3.52 -5.20
CA LEU A 119 -16.44 -4.06 -4.21
C LEU A 119 -15.71 -4.51 -2.93
N ARG A 120 -14.60 -5.25 -3.07
CA ARG A 120 -13.76 -5.64 -1.93
C ARG A 120 -13.21 -4.43 -1.18
N TYR A 121 -12.79 -3.39 -1.89
CA TYR A 121 -12.33 -2.16 -1.28
C TYR A 121 -13.46 -1.47 -0.49
N MET A 122 -14.64 -1.30 -1.08
CA MET A 122 -15.81 -0.70 -0.44
C MET A 122 -16.24 -1.44 0.83
N GLN A 123 -16.21 -2.77 0.81
CA GLN A 123 -16.51 -3.58 1.99
C GLN A 123 -15.50 -3.35 3.13
N ARG A 124 -14.21 -3.25 2.79
CA ARG A 124 -13.15 -3.01 3.80
C ARG A 124 -13.22 -1.59 4.34
N ASP A 125 -13.50 -0.61 3.48
CA ASP A 125 -13.64 0.79 3.87
C ASP A 125 -14.85 1.02 4.78
N SER A 126 -15.99 0.39 4.50
CA SER A 126 -17.19 0.53 5.33
C SER A 126 -16.97 0.03 6.76
N ILE A 127 -16.34 -1.13 6.92
CA ILE A 127 -15.96 -1.69 8.22
C ILE A 127 -14.99 -0.76 8.94
N ARG A 128 -13.94 -0.28 8.24
CA ARG A 128 -12.96 0.66 8.82
C ARG A 128 -13.63 1.94 9.31
N ARG A 129 -14.50 2.55 8.50
CA ARG A 129 -15.22 3.78 8.83
C ARG A 129 -16.14 3.59 10.02
N TYR A 130 -16.81 2.44 10.11
CA TYR A 130 -17.65 2.11 11.26
C TYR A 130 -16.87 2.11 12.58
N PHE A 131 -15.73 1.42 12.65
CA PHE A 131 -14.92 1.38 13.87
C PHE A 131 -14.29 2.73 14.20
N MET A 132 -13.79 3.46 13.20
CA MET A 132 -13.25 4.82 13.40
C MET A 132 -14.31 5.79 13.94
N GLU A 133 -15.56 5.68 13.45
CA GLU A 133 -16.67 6.49 13.95
C GLU A 133 -17.04 6.10 15.38
N LYS A 134 -17.11 4.79 15.67
CA LYS A 134 -17.38 4.29 17.02
C LYS A 134 -16.33 4.80 18.02
N GLU A 135 -15.05 4.67 17.70
CA GLU A 135 -13.95 5.18 18.53
C GLU A 135 -14.06 6.71 18.73
N ARG A 136 -14.40 7.45 17.68
CA ARG A 136 -14.60 8.91 17.77
C ARG A 136 -15.75 9.28 18.72
N LEU A 137 -16.84 8.51 18.71
CA LEU A 137 -17.98 8.70 19.61
C LEU A 137 -17.63 8.31 21.05
N GLU A 138 -16.94 7.18 21.25
CA GLU A 138 -16.47 6.72 22.56
C GLU A 138 -15.47 7.71 23.17
N ALA A 139 -14.48 8.19 22.40
CA ALA A 139 -13.52 9.20 22.87
C ALA A 139 -14.19 10.52 23.29
N GLN A 140 -15.27 10.93 22.60
CA GLN A 140 -16.07 12.09 23.01
C GLN A 140 -16.86 11.84 24.30
N GLN A 141 -17.33 10.62 24.53
CA GLN A 141 -18.05 10.23 25.75
C GLN A 141 -17.10 10.03 26.94
N GLU A 142 -15.97 9.36 26.74
CA GLU A 142 -14.90 9.20 27.74
C GLU A 142 -14.29 10.55 28.14
N GLY A 143 -14.17 11.48 27.19
CA GLY A 143 -13.83 12.87 27.48
C GLY A 143 -14.78 13.55 28.48
N LYS A 144 -16.06 13.16 28.50
CA LYS A 144 -17.07 13.59 29.48
C LYS A 144 -17.06 12.74 30.76
N LYS A 145 -16.59 11.49 30.70
CA LYS A 145 -16.39 10.58 31.85
C LYS A 145 -14.99 10.70 32.48
N ARG A 146 -14.17 11.69 32.10
CA ARG A 146 -12.89 11.96 32.76
C ARG A 146 -13.18 12.15 34.24
N PHE A 147 -12.55 11.30 35.05
CA PHE A 147 -12.64 11.26 36.51
C PHE A 147 -12.72 12.69 37.07
N ASN A 148 -13.92 13.09 37.50
CA ASN A 148 -14.10 14.33 38.21
C ASN A 148 -13.78 14.04 39.68
N PRO A 149 -12.70 14.58 40.26
CA PRO A 149 -12.36 14.31 41.66
C PRO A 149 -13.45 14.77 42.65
N LEU A 150 -14.40 15.61 42.20
CA LEU A 150 -15.56 16.04 42.95
C LEU A 150 -16.74 15.03 42.90
N GLU A 151 -16.71 14.09 41.96
CA GLU A 151 -17.78 13.12 41.73
C GLU A 151 -17.17 11.76 41.37
N MET A 152 -16.61 11.09 42.38
CA MET A 152 -16.03 9.76 42.24
C MET A 152 -17.14 8.71 42.15
N SER A 153 -17.27 8.04 41.01
CA SER A 153 -18.17 6.91 40.79
C SER A 153 -17.34 5.63 40.59
N PHE A 154 -17.47 4.66 41.49
CA PHE A 154 -16.76 3.39 41.42
C PHE A 154 -17.66 2.32 40.81
N ASP A 155 -17.30 1.82 39.64
CA ASP A 155 -17.91 0.62 39.05
C ASP A 155 -17.33 -0.61 39.75
N LEU A 156 -18.08 -1.11 40.73
CA LEU A 156 -17.66 -2.12 41.70
C LEU A 156 -17.89 -3.53 41.16
N GLY A 157 -17.04 -4.07 40.28
CA GLY A 157 -17.23 -5.40 39.64
C GLY A 157 -17.79 -6.55 40.54
N PRO A 158 -16.99 -7.40 41.21
CA PRO A 158 -17.52 -8.47 42.07
C PRO A 158 -18.34 -7.98 43.29
N ALA A 159 -18.19 -6.69 43.63
CA ALA A 159 -18.89 -6.04 44.72
C ALA A 159 -20.28 -5.51 44.33
N GLU A 160 -20.71 -5.60 43.07
CA GLU A 160 -22.10 -5.42 42.62
C GLU A 160 -23.05 -6.36 43.38
N LYS A 161 -22.55 -7.53 43.81
CA LYS A 161 -23.29 -8.49 44.62
C LYS A 161 -23.58 -8.01 46.05
N LEU A 162 -22.84 -7.00 46.53
CA LEU A 162 -22.99 -6.41 47.85
C LEU A 162 -23.66 -5.02 47.82
N PHE A 163 -23.54 -4.28 46.71
CA PHE A 163 -24.03 -2.89 46.62
C PHE A 163 -25.13 -2.65 45.57
N GLY A 164 -25.51 -3.67 44.79
CA GLY A 164 -26.57 -3.58 43.78
C GLY A 164 -26.12 -2.89 42.47
N PRO A 165 -26.82 -3.13 41.35
CA PRO A 165 -26.47 -2.53 40.06
C PRO A 165 -26.69 -1.01 40.12
N GLY A 166 -25.63 -0.23 39.94
CA GLY A 166 -25.70 1.25 39.93
C GLY A 166 -24.53 1.98 40.59
N GLY A 167 -23.66 1.30 41.33
CA GLY A 167 -22.46 1.89 41.96
C GLY A 167 -22.76 2.93 43.05
N VAL A 168 -21.73 3.31 43.82
CA VAL A 168 -21.83 4.37 44.84
C VAL A 168 -21.24 5.67 44.28
N LYS A 169 -21.98 6.78 44.43
CA LYS A 169 -21.57 8.12 43.99
C LYS A 169 -21.19 8.97 45.19
N LEU A 170 -19.90 9.30 45.33
CA LEU A 170 -19.40 10.18 46.40
C LEU A 170 -19.23 11.61 45.90
N ARG A 171 -19.90 12.55 46.57
CA ARG A 171 -19.70 14.00 46.40
C ARG A 171 -18.96 14.53 47.62
N THR A 172 -17.72 14.94 47.45
CA THR A 172 -16.97 15.62 48.53
C THR A 172 -17.49 17.05 48.65
N GLN A 173 -17.94 17.42 49.86
CA GLN A 173 -18.31 18.80 50.21
C GLN A 173 -17.25 19.32 51.17
N GLY A 174 -16.66 20.49 50.89
CA GLY A 174 -15.56 21.06 51.68
C GLY A 174 -14.19 20.97 51.01
N SER A 175 -13.17 21.60 51.60
CA SER A 175 -11.79 21.60 51.10
C SER A 175 -11.01 20.39 51.59
N ALA A 176 -10.34 19.68 50.69
CA ALA A 176 -9.37 18.64 51.03
C ALA A 176 -7.99 19.05 50.49
N GLU A 177 -7.01 19.23 51.39
CA GLU A 177 -5.61 19.40 51.01
C GLU A 177 -4.93 18.02 50.93
N VAL A 178 -4.37 17.69 49.76
CA VAL A 178 -3.63 16.44 49.55
C VAL A 178 -2.14 16.74 49.64
N ALA A 179 -1.54 16.45 50.80
CA ALA A 179 -0.08 16.54 50.98
C ALA A 179 0.58 15.20 50.64
N MET A 180 1.24 15.11 49.49
CA MET A 180 2.09 13.97 49.12
C MET A 180 3.56 14.36 49.28
N GLY A 181 4.27 13.73 50.21
CA GLY A 181 5.70 13.96 50.41
C GLY A 181 6.39 12.70 50.93
N ALA A 182 7.45 12.26 50.26
CA ALA A 182 8.30 11.17 50.71
C ALA A 182 9.47 11.75 51.52
N LYS A 183 9.42 11.64 52.85
CA LYS A 183 10.53 12.05 53.73
C LYS A 183 11.42 10.84 54.02
N SER A 184 12.54 10.73 53.31
CA SER A 184 13.60 9.77 53.67
C SER A 184 14.65 10.49 54.50
N ASN A 185 14.91 10.00 55.72
CA ASN A 185 15.89 10.58 56.62
C ASN A 185 17.03 9.58 56.80
N ALA A 186 18.18 9.85 56.18
CA ALA A 186 19.40 9.06 56.37
C ALA A 186 20.33 9.81 57.33
N THR A 187 20.39 9.37 58.58
CA THR A 187 21.39 9.81 59.55
C THR A 187 22.67 9.02 59.31
N ASN A 188 23.73 9.70 58.87
CA ASN A 188 25.09 9.16 58.87
C ASN A 188 25.85 9.82 60.01
N ASN A 189 25.71 9.24 61.21
CA ASN A 189 26.59 9.56 62.31
C ASN A 189 27.89 8.74 62.14
N PRO A 190 29.05 9.36 61.92
CA PRO A 190 30.30 8.63 61.70
C PRO A 190 30.78 7.81 62.91
N SER A 191 30.11 7.87 64.06
CA SER A 191 30.41 7.06 65.26
C SER A 191 29.77 5.66 65.29
N ALA A 192 28.90 5.31 64.34
CA ALA A 192 28.20 4.02 64.31
C ALA A 192 28.69 3.10 63.18
N ARG A 193 29.99 2.74 63.19
CA ARG A 193 30.51 1.55 62.50
C ARG A 193 31.11 0.60 63.52
N LYS A 194 30.67 -0.65 63.56
CA LYS A 194 31.45 -1.75 64.13
C LYS A 194 31.92 -2.64 62.99
N CYS A 195 33.24 -2.73 62.85
CA CYS A 195 33.94 -3.66 61.97
C CYS A 195 34.10 -5.00 62.70
N THR A 196 33.65 -6.09 62.07
CA THR A 196 34.29 -7.43 62.01
C THR A 196 33.48 -8.28 61.05
#